data_AF-A0A3S1E1S4-F1
#
_entry.id   AF-A0A3S1E1S4-F1
#
_cell.length_a   1.000
_cell.length_b   1.000
_cell.length_c   1.000
_cell.angle_alpha   90.00
_cell.angle_beta   90.00
_cell.angle_gamma   90.00
#
_symmetry.space_group_name_H-M   'P 1'
#
loop_
_entity.id
_entity.type
_entity.pdbx_description
1 polymer ?
#
loop_
_entity_poly.entity_id
_entity_poly.type
_entity_poly.pdbx_seq_one_letter_code
_entity_poly.pdbx_strand_id
1 'polypeptide(L)'
;MNNISDNQLQESREGMGSVVVSILLMIIAFILTLFTLLIFFRNHTSPNTIGIWIPIGITSAASLAGLFFGRNALRTGAARGLSLLSMTVCVVLLLLEAGLAVYMLMK
;
A
#
# COMPACT_ATOMS: atom_id res chain seq x y z
N MET A 1 15.47 -32.94 20.24
CA MET A 1 15.96 -31.55 20.18
C MET A 1 15.77 -31.01 18.74
N ASN A 2 14.52 -31.01 18.23
CA ASN A 2 14.16 -30.63 16.83
C ASN A 2 13.35 -29.32 16.73
N ASN A 3 12.89 -28.74 17.84
CA ASN A 3 11.95 -27.61 17.82
C ASN A 3 12.52 -26.29 17.28
N ILE A 4 13.84 -26.14 17.17
CA ILE A 4 14.46 -24.89 16.69
C ILE A 4 14.38 -24.80 15.15
N SER A 5 14.47 -25.93 14.45
CA SER A 5 14.39 -25.98 12.98
C SER A 5 12.97 -25.67 12.48
N ASP A 6 11.95 -26.27 13.11
CA ASP A 6 10.56 -26.13 12.67
C ASP A 6 10.01 -24.73 12.91
N ASN A 7 10.35 -24.08 14.04
CA ASN A 7 9.94 -22.72 14.33
C ASN A 7 10.55 -21.70 13.35
N GLN A 8 11.83 -21.84 12.97
CA GLN A 8 12.46 -20.92 12.00
C GLN A 8 11.93 -21.12 10.57
N LEU A 9 11.59 -22.35 10.19
CA LEU A 9 10.95 -22.64 8.91
C LEU A 9 9.54 -22.08 8.83
N GLN A 10 8.78 -22.14 9.92
CA GLN A 10 7.44 -21.54 10.00
C GLN A 10 7.49 -20.02 9.96
N GLU A 11 8.38 -19.39 10.72
CA GLU A 11 8.59 -17.93 10.74
C GLU A 11 9.05 -17.39 9.37
N SER A 12 9.86 -18.17 8.65
CA SER A 12 10.26 -17.88 7.27
C SER A 12 9.10 -17.98 6.27
N ARG A 13 8.22 -19.00 6.40
CA ARG A 13 7.02 -19.16 5.57
C ARG A 13 5.99 -18.05 5.81
N GLU A 14 5.74 -17.70 7.06
CA GLU A 14 4.86 -16.60 7.43
C GLU A 14 5.42 -15.25 6.94
N GLY A 15 6.74 -15.07 7.02
CA GLY A 15 7.44 -13.94 6.44
C GLY A 15 7.24 -13.84 4.92
N MET A 16 7.44 -14.94 4.19
CA MET A 16 7.29 -14.97 2.74
C MET A 16 5.83 -14.71 2.30
N GLY A 17 4.84 -15.22 3.04
CA GLY A 17 3.42 -14.92 2.80
C GLY A 17 3.11 -13.42 2.96
N SER A 18 3.64 -12.79 4.01
CA SER A 18 3.48 -11.35 4.25
C SER A 18 4.11 -10.50 3.15
N VAL A 19 5.25 -10.92 2.58
CA VAL A 19 5.90 -10.24 1.44
C VAL A 19 4.99 -10.25 0.22
N VAL A 20 4.45 -11.41 -0.15
CA VAL A 20 3.57 -11.54 -1.33
C VAL A 20 2.32 -10.68 -1.18
N VAL A 21 1.68 -10.69 -0.01
CA VAL A 21 0.51 -9.85 0.28
C VAL A 21 0.85 -8.36 0.20
N SER A 22 1.99 -7.94 0.76
CA SER A 22 2.44 -6.54 0.70
C SER A 22 2.65 -6.07 -0.75
N ILE A 23 3.24 -6.90 -1.61
CA ILE A 23 3.45 -6.57 -3.03
C ILE A 23 2.12 -6.50 -3.79
N LEU A 24 1.22 -7.45 -3.56
CA LEU A 24 -0.11 -7.43 -4.17
C LEU A 24 -0.87 -6.15 -3.80
N LEU A 25 -0.84 -5.78 -2.52
CA LEU A 25 -1.46 -4.55 -2.04
C LEU A 25 -0.79 -3.30 -2.62
N MET A 26 0.54 -3.29 -2.76
CA MET A 26 1.27 -2.20 -3.42
C MET A 26 0.82 -2.02 -4.87
N ILE A 27 0.69 -3.11 -5.64
CA ILE A 27 0.25 -3.05 -7.05
C ILE A 27 -1.20 -2.56 -7.14
N ILE A 28 -2.09 -3.07 -6.27
CA ILE A 28 -3.49 -2.65 -6.21
C ILE A 28 -3.59 -1.16 -5.88
N ALA A 29 -2.87 -0.70 -4.85
CA ALA A 29 -2.81 0.70 -4.47
C ALA A 29 -2.32 1.57 -5.64
N PHE A 30 -1.26 1.17 -6.32
CA PHE A 30 -0.72 1.89 -7.47
C PHE A 30 -1.73 2.05 -8.62
N ILE A 31 -2.41 0.96 -9.00
CA ILE A 31 -3.42 0.97 -10.06
C ILE A 31 -4.60 1.88 -9.68
N LEU A 32 -5.07 1.76 -8.45
CA LEU A 32 -6.19 2.56 -7.98
C LEU A 32 -5.83 4.05 -7.82
N THR A 33 -4.59 4.38 -7.44
CA THR A 33 -4.13 5.77 -7.39
C THR A 33 -4.05 6.36 -8.80
N LEU A 34 -3.55 5.60 -9.79
CA LEU A 34 -3.60 6.02 -11.20
C LEU A 34 -5.04 6.28 -11.67
N PHE A 35 -5.96 5.40 -11.31
CA PHE A 35 -7.38 5.56 -11.64
C PHE A 35 -7.99 6.82 -10.99
N THR A 36 -7.66 7.08 -9.72
CA THR A 36 -8.07 8.28 -8.98
C THR A 36 -7.57 9.54 -9.66
N LEU A 37 -6.29 9.57 -10.05
CA LEU A 37 -5.70 10.68 -10.78
C LEU A 37 -6.38 10.91 -12.14
N LEU A 38 -6.70 9.85 -12.89
CA LEU A 38 -7.41 9.97 -14.16
C LEU A 38 -8.82 10.59 -13.99
N ILE A 39 -9.57 10.16 -12.98
CA ILE A 39 -10.88 10.75 -12.67
C ILE A 39 -10.72 12.22 -12.28
N PHE A 40 -9.71 12.53 -11.46
CA PHE A 40 -9.43 13.90 -11.03
C PHE A 40 -9.06 14.81 -12.20
N PHE A 41 -8.13 14.40 -13.07
CA PHE A 41 -7.74 15.18 -14.24
C PHE A 41 -8.90 15.37 -15.22
N ARG A 42 -9.72 14.33 -15.43
CA ARG A 42 -10.92 14.44 -16.28
C ARG A 42 -11.94 15.43 -15.74
N ASN A 43 -12.08 15.52 -14.42
CA ASN A 43 -13.11 16.34 -13.76
C ASN A 43 -12.54 17.57 -13.05
N HIS A 44 -11.33 18.03 -13.38
CA HIS A 44 -10.66 19.11 -12.63
C HIS A 44 -11.45 20.42 -12.59
N THR A 45 -12.23 20.70 -13.64
CA THR A 45 -13.07 21.91 -13.75
C THR A 45 -14.32 21.87 -12.87
N SER A 46 -14.85 20.68 -12.57
CA SER A 46 -16.01 20.46 -11.69
C SER A 46 -15.83 19.13 -10.97
N PRO A 47 -14.99 19.08 -9.92
CA PRO A 47 -14.68 17.83 -9.25
C PRO A 47 -15.95 17.29 -8.61
N ASN A 48 -16.46 16.17 -9.12
CA ASN A 48 -17.52 15.45 -8.46
C ASN A 48 -16.92 14.85 -7.18
N THR A 49 -17.16 15.51 -6.07
CA THR A 49 -16.53 15.30 -4.77
C THR A 49 -16.63 13.82 -4.38
N ILE A 50 -17.84 13.24 -4.44
CA ILE A 50 -18.08 11.83 -4.07
C ILE A 50 -17.33 10.86 -4.99
N GLY A 51 -17.26 11.15 -6.29
CA GLY A 51 -16.61 10.29 -7.28
C GLY A 51 -15.09 10.22 -7.17
N ILE A 52 -14.46 11.16 -6.45
CA ILE A 52 -13.00 11.20 -6.23
C ILE A 52 -12.64 10.79 -4.79
N TRP A 53 -13.47 11.14 -3.80
CA TRP A 53 -13.24 10.72 -2.39
C TRP A 53 -13.31 9.20 -2.18
N ILE A 54 -14.21 8.51 -2.89
CA ILE A 54 -14.32 7.04 -2.78
C ILE A 54 -13.02 6.35 -3.23
N PRO A 55 -12.50 6.61 -4.44
CA PRO A 55 -11.21 6.07 -4.87
C PRO A 55 -10.09 6.36 -3.87
N ILE A 56 -9.93 7.62 -3.42
CA ILE A 56 -8.91 8.04 -2.43
C ILE A 56 -9.00 7.20 -1.14
N GLY A 57 -10.21 6.94 -0.63
CA GLY A 57 -10.38 6.14 0.57
C GLY A 57 -9.91 4.69 0.40
N ILE A 58 -10.21 4.08 -0.75
CA ILE A 58 -9.87 2.67 -1.04
C ILE A 58 -8.36 2.50 -1.22
N THR A 59 -7.74 3.37 -2.00
CA THR A 59 -6.28 3.40 -2.22
C THR A 59 -5.50 3.66 -0.94
N SER A 60 -5.96 4.60 -0.12
CA SER A 60 -5.32 4.89 1.16
C SER A 60 -5.41 3.68 2.10
N ALA A 61 -6.55 3.00 2.15
CA ALA A 61 -6.70 1.76 2.92
C ALA A 61 -5.76 0.64 2.40
N ALA A 62 -5.66 0.46 1.08
CA ALA A 62 -4.78 -0.53 0.47
C ALA A 62 -3.30 -0.25 0.75
N SER A 63 -2.87 1.01 0.64
CA SER A 63 -1.51 1.44 0.93
C SER A 63 -1.16 1.25 2.41
N LEU A 64 -2.09 1.59 3.31
CA LEU A 64 -1.92 1.41 4.74
C LEU A 64 -1.77 -0.08 5.11
N ALA A 65 -2.63 -0.94 4.54
CA ALA A 65 -2.50 -2.38 4.68
C ALA A 65 -1.13 -2.88 4.16
N GLY A 66 -0.71 -2.41 2.97
CA GLY A 66 0.59 -2.72 2.39
C GLY A 66 1.77 -2.38 3.30
N LEU A 67 1.69 -1.26 4.03
CA LEU A 67 2.67 -0.86 5.05
C LEU A 67 2.70 -1.81 6.25
N PHE A 68 1.55 -2.21 6.77
CA PHE A 68 1.47 -3.13 7.91
C PHE A 68 2.03 -4.51 7.55
N PHE A 69 1.66 -5.06 6.39
CA PHE A 69 2.20 -6.33 5.90
C PHE A 69 3.69 -6.23 5.55
N GLY A 70 4.14 -5.12 4.97
CA GLY A 70 5.56 -4.87 4.68
C GLY A 70 6.41 -4.80 5.95
N ARG A 71 5.89 -4.14 7.01
CA ARG A 71 6.55 -4.08 8.31
C ARG A 71 6.67 -5.46 8.96
N ASN A 72 5.64 -6.29 8.85
CA ASN A 72 5.66 -7.66 9.35
C ASN A 72 6.69 -8.51 8.60
N ALA A 73 6.80 -8.34 7.27
CA ALA A 73 7.81 -9.00 6.46
C ALA A 73 9.26 -8.58 6.80
N LEU A 74 9.49 -7.31 7.14
CA LEU A 74 10.81 -6.85 7.61
C LEU A 74 11.20 -7.48 8.95
N ARG A 75 10.21 -7.70 9.82
CA ARG A 75 10.43 -8.27 11.15
C ARG A 75 10.88 -9.73 11.08
N THR A 76 10.35 -10.51 10.14
CA THR A 76 10.74 -11.92 9.91
C THR A 76 12.05 -12.06 9.13
N GLY A 77 12.64 -10.96 8.64
CA GLY A 77 13.88 -10.98 7.88
C GLY A 77 13.73 -11.49 6.43
N ALA A 78 12.53 -11.91 6.03
CA ALA A 78 12.25 -12.39 4.68
C ALA A 78 12.23 -11.22 3.69
N ALA A 79 12.97 -11.35 2.58
CA ALA A 79 12.97 -10.42 1.45
C ALA A 79 13.05 -8.92 1.85
N ARG A 80 14.01 -8.57 2.72
CA ARG A 80 14.16 -7.21 3.28
C ARG A 80 14.18 -6.11 2.21
N GLY A 81 14.93 -6.30 1.13
CA GLY A 81 15.00 -5.30 0.04
C GLY A 81 13.66 -5.05 -0.64
N LEU A 82 12.90 -6.12 -0.88
CA LEU A 82 11.59 -6.05 -1.53
C LEU A 82 10.52 -5.47 -0.60
N SER A 83 10.59 -5.79 0.70
CA SER A 83 9.70 -5.23 1.73
C SER A 83 9.97 -3.75 1.98
N LEU A 84 11.24 -3.32 1.95
CA LEU A 84 11.60 -1.89 2.02
C LEU A 84 11.08 -1.13 0.80
N LEU A 85 11.24 -1.71 -0.39
CA LEU A 85 10.72 -1.13 -1.63
C LEU A 85 9.19 -0.98 -1.56
N SER A 86 8.47 -2.05 -1.22
CA SER A 86 7.00 -2.02 -1.16
C SER A 86 6.49 -1.01 -0.15
N MET A 87 7.11 -0.94 1.03
CA MET A 87 6.77 0.07 2.04
C MET A 87 7.03 1.48 1.54
N THR A 88 8.18 1.73 0.92
CA THR A 88 8.51 3.06 0.38
C THR A 88 7.48 3.51 -0.66
N VAL A 89 7.10 2.62 -1.57
CA VAL A 89 6.06 2.90 -2.57
C VAL A 89 4.73 3.21 -1.89
N CYS A 90 4.31 2.41 -0.91
CA CYS A 90 3.05 2.67 -0.18
C CYS A 90 3.05 4.01 0.56
N VAL A 91 4.18 4.42 1.16
CA VAL A 91 4.32 5.75 1.78
C VAL A 91 4.18 6.85 0.75
N VAL A 92 4.87 6.73 -0.40
CA VAL A 92 4.80 7.73 -1.47
C VAL A 92 3.38 7.87 -1.99
N LEU A 93 2.67 6.75 -2.20
CA LEU A 93 1.27 6.76 -2.61
C LEU A 93 0.40 7.48 -1.58
N LEU A 94 0.48 7.14 -0.29
CA LEU A 94 -0.28 7.81 0.77
C LEU A 94 -0.05 9.33 0.81
N LEU A 95 1.20 9.77 0.64
CA LEU A 95 1.52 11.21 0.60
C LEU A 95 0.89 11.91 -0.61
N LEU A 96 0.90 11.25 -1.77
CA LEU A 96 0.26 11.73 -2.99
C LEU A 96 -1.25 11.89 -2.79
N GLU A 97 -1.89 10.91 -2.17
CA GLU A 97 -3.34 10.94 -1.92
C GLU A 97 -3.74 11.96 -0.86
N ALA A 98 -2.94 12.09 0.20
CA ALA A 98 -3.13 13.14 1.19
C ALA A 98 -3.00 14.53 0.53
N GLY A 99 -1.99 14.73 -0.32
CA GLY A 99 -1.83 15.96 -1.09
C GLY A 99 -3.02 16.26 -2.00
N LEU A 100 -3.53 15.23 -2.69
CA LEU A 100 -4.72 15.35 -3.54
C LEU A 100 -5.97 15.70 -2.73
N ALA A 101 -6.19 15.03 -1.61
CA ALA A 101 -7.31 15.28 -0.70
C ALA A 101 -7.27 16.71 -0.13
N VAL A 102 -6.10 17.18 0.31
CA VAL A 102 -5.92 18.57 0.78
C VAL A 102 -6.19 19.56 -0.34
N TYR A 103 -5.66 19.34 -1.54
CA TYR A 103 -5.93 20.20 -2.70
C TYR A 103 -7.43 20.29 -3.00
N MET A 104 -8.15 19.17 -2.91
CA MET A 104 -9.60 19.13 -3.10
C MET A 104 -10.39 19.84 -1.99
N LEU A 105 -9.87 19.92 -0.78
CA LEU A 105 -10.51 20.66 0.32
C LEU A 105 -10.30 22.18 0.20
N MET A 106 -9.25 22.62 -0.49
CA MET A 106 -8.93 24.04 -0.67
C MET A 106 -9.58 24.67 -1.91
N LYS A 107 -10.14 23.86 -2.80
CA LYS A 107 -10.77 24.30 -4.06
C LYS A 107 -12.29 24.21 -3.97
#